data_AF-A0A522BV00-F1
#
_entry.id   AF-A0A522BV00-F1
#
_cell.length_a   1.000
_cell.length_b   1.000
_cell.length_c   1.000
_cell.angle_alpha   90.00
_cell.angle_beta   90.00
_cell.angle_gamma   90.00
#
_symmetry.space_group_name_H-M   'P 1'
#
loop_
_entity.id
_entity.type
_entity.pdbx_description
1 polymer ?
#
loop_
_entity_poly.entity_id
_entity_poly.type
_entity_poly.pdbx_seq_one_letter_code
_entity_poly.pdbx_strand_id
1 'polypeptide(L)' 'MKIKVLEELSQIIKNLKSEGKRVVLCHGCFDLMHPGHIKYFQAAKGMGDVLVVTLTPDIYIDKGPGRPVFNQDLRA' A
#
# COMPACT_ATOMS: atom_id res chain seq x y z
N MET A 1 -15.04 -1.09 -0.20
CA MET A 1 -13.93 -0.47 -0.97
C MET A 1 -12.61 -0.74 -0.22
N LYS A 2 -11.50 -0.98 -0.93
CA LYS A 2 -10.20 -1.34 -0.32
C LYS A 2 -9.37 -0.13 0.15
N ILE A 3 -9.64 1.07 -0.38
CA ILE A 3 -8.98 2.32 0.01
C ILE A 3 -9.54 2.80 1.35
N LYS A 4 -8.64 3.16 2.27
CA LYS A 4 -8.94 3.57 3.64
C LYS A 4 -8.06 4.73 4.06
N VAL A 5 -8.64 5.72 4.73
CA VAL A 5 -7.88 6.78 5.42
C VAL A 5 -7.17 6.21 6.65
N LEU A 6 -6.15 6.90 7.15
CA LEU A 6 -5.27 6.38 8.20
C LEU A 6 -6.01 6.11 9.50
N GLU A 7 -7.00 6.94 9.84
CA GLU A 7 -7.83 6.79 11.04
C GLU A 7 -8.65 5.49 10.97
N GLU A 8 -9.33 5.24 9.84
CA GLU A 8 -10.07 4.00 9.59
C GLU A 8 -9.15 2.79 9.58
N LEU A 9 -8.01 2.90 8.89
CA LEU A 9 -7.02 1.82 8.80
C LEU A 9 -6.46 1.45 10.18
N SER A 10 -6.22 2.44 11.04
CA SER A 10 -5.76 2.23 12.41
C SER A 10 -6.75 1.37 13.19
N GLN A 11 -8.05 1.66 13.07
CA GLN A 11 -9.08 0.86 13.74
C GLN A 11 -9.17 -0.56 13.17
N ILE A 12 -9.09 -0.71 11.84
CA ILE A 12 -9.07 -2.03 11.19
C ILE A 12 -7.89 -2.87 11.65
N ILE A 13 -6.68 -2.29 11.69
CA ILE A 13 -5.47 -2.97 12.14
C ILE A 13 -5.58 -3.37 13.61
N LYS A 14 -6.15 -2.53 14.47
CA LYS A 14 -6.39 -2.88 15.88
C LYS A 14 -7.28 -4.11 16.02
N ASN A 15 -8.40 -4.15 15.29
CA ASN A 15 -9.31 -5.29 15.32
C ASN A 15 -8.63 -6.57 14.81
N LEU A 16 -7.94 -6.50 13.66
CA LEU A 16 -7.19 -7.63 13.11
C LEU A 16 -6.14 -8.17 14.08
N LYS A 17 -5.41 -7.27 14.75
CA LYS A 17 -4.43 -7.66 15.78
C LYS A 17 -5.09 -8.31 16.99
N SER A 18 -6.26 -7.84 17.42
CA SER A 18 -7.02 -8.48 18.51
C SER A 18 -7.53 -9.87 18.15
N GLU A 19 -7.74 -10.15 16.87
CA GLU A 19 -8.06 -11.48 16.32
C GLU A 19 -6.81 -12.37 16.13
N GLY A 20 -5.62 -11.90 16.54
CA GLY A 20 -4.36 -12.64 16.38
C GLY A 20 -3.79 -12.65 14.97
N LYS A 21 -4.31 -11.84 14.05
CA LYS A 21 -3.84 -11.77 12.66
C LYS A 21 -2.49 -11.06 12.55
N ARG A 22 -1.57 -11.62 11.77
CA ARG A 22 -0.32 -10.96 11.38
C ARG A 22 -0.60 -10.00 10.22
N VAL A 23 -0.39 -8.72 10.47
CA VAL A 23 -0.53 -7.65 9.46
C VAL A 23 0.85 -7.29 8.91
N VAL A 24 0.98 -7.32 7.58
CA VAL A 24 2.19 -6.95 6.82
C VAL A 24 1.95 -5.62 6.14
N LEU A 25 2.97 -4.77 6.09
CA LEU A 25 2.92 -3.47 5.42
C LEU A 25 3.87 -3.44 4.22
N CYS A 26 3.37 -3.00 3.07
CA CYS A 26 4.18 -2.50 1.97
C CYS A 26 3.93 -1.00 1.80
N HIS A 27 5.00 -0.21 1.69
CA HIS A 27 4.92 1.21 1.38
C HIS A 27 5.65 1.50 0.07
N GLY A 28 5.14 2.43 -0.73
CA GLY A 28 5.84 2.88 -1.92
C GLY A 28 5.04 3.83 -2.80
N CYS A 29 5.66 4.28 -3.89
CA CYS A 29 5.01 5.11 -4.89
C CYS A 29 4.14 4.28 -5.84
N PHE A 30 4.62 3.11 -6.29
CA PHE A 30 3.91 2.19 -7.20
C PHE A 30 3.43 2.82 -8.53
N ASP A 31 4.10 3.87 -9.00
CA ASP A 31 3.92 4.41 -10.35
C ASP A 31 4.22 3.36 -11.43
N LEU A 32 3.55 3.47 -12.58
CA LEU A 32 3.63 2.52 -13.71
C LEU A 32 3.62 1.04 -13.26
N MET A 33 2.47 0.57 -12.75
CA MET A 33 2.31 -0.81 -12.28
C MET A 33 2.83 -1.86 -13.28
N HIS A 34 3.73 -2.72 -12.81
CA HIS A 34 4.39 -3.76 -13.60
C HIS A 34 4.53 -5.08 -12.82
N PRO A 35 4.88 -6.21 -13.47
CA PRO A 35 4.93 -7.52 -12.80
C PRO A 35 5.84 -7.59 -11.57
N GLY A 36 6.87 -6.77 -11.50
CA GLY A 36 7.71 -6.59 -10.30
C GLY A 36 6.90 -6.22 -9.04
N HIS A 37 5.97 -5.26 -9.13
CA HIS A 37 5.11 -4.90 -7.99
C HIS A 37 4.17 -6.03 -7.61
N ILE A 38 3.62 -6.75 -8.59
CA ILE A 38 2.73 -7.89 -8.33
C ILE A 38 3.47 -8.98 -7.55
N LYS A 39 4.68 -9.35 -7.99
CA LYS A 39 5.53 -10.32 -7.29
C LYS A 39 5.89 -9.84 -5.89
N TYR A 40 6.19 -8.55 -5.73
CA TYR A 40 6.48 -7.93 -4.44
C TYR A 40 5.29 -8.03 -3.48
N PHE A 41 4.08 -7.69 -3.92
CA PHE A 41 2.87 -7.82 -3.10
C PHE A 41 2.52 -9.27 -2.78
N GLN A 42 2.70 -10.19 -3.73
CA GLN A 42 2.48 -11.63 -3.49
C GLN A 42 3.44 -12.17 -2.43
N ALA A 43 4.73 -11.82 -2.53
CA ALA A 43 5.72 -12.21 -1.53
C ALA A 43 5.39 -11.63 -0.15
N ALA A 44 5.05 -10.34 -0.06
CA ALA A 44 4.66 -9.71 1.20
C ALA A 44 3.38 -10.31 1.78
N LYS A 45 2.38 -10.61 0.95
CA LYS A 45 1.14 -11.28 1.37
C LYS A 45 1.42 -12.68 1.92
N GLY A 46 2.44 -13.38 1.43
CA GLY A 46 2.85 -14.69 1.97
C GLY A 46 3.45 -14.63 3.39
N MET A 47 3.80 -13.44 3.89
CA MET A 47 4.45 -13.28 5.20
C MET A 47 3.47 -13.10 6.36
N GLY A 48 2.16 -12.98 6.09
CA GLY A 48 1.14 -12.81 7.12
C GLY A 48 -0.29 -12.95 6.60
N ASP A 49 -1.27 -12.70 7.47
CA ASP A 49 -2.68 -12.91 7.16
C ASP A 49 -3.28 -11.76 6.35
N VAL A 50 -2.81 -10.54 6.56
CA VAL A 50 -3.33 -9.33 5.91
C VAL A 50 -2.16 -8.49 5.38
N LEU A 51 -2.25 -8.09 4.11
CA LEU A 51 -1.33 -7.13 3.51
C LEU A 51 -2.02 -5.77 3.43
N VAL A 52 -1.39 -4.77 4.05
CA VAL A 52 -1.72 -3.35 3.92
C VAL A 52 -0.71 -2.75 2.95
N VAL A 53 -1.20 -2.05 1.93
CA VAL A 53 -0.36 -1.31 0.99
C VAL A 53 -0.65 0.17 1.19
N THR A 54 0.37 0.96 1.51
CA THR A 54 0.27 2.42 1.60
C THR A 54 1.06 3.06 0.48
N LEU A 55 0.54 4.19 -0.02
CA LEU A 55 1.12 4.92 -1.12
C LEU A 55 1.73 6.24 -0.66
N THR A 56 2.85 6.62 -1.28
CA THR A 56 3.40 7.98 -1.15
C THR A 56 2.46 8.96 -1.89
N PRO A 57 1.95 10.03 -1.22
CA PRO A 57 1.19 11.09 -1.88
C PRO A 57 2.00 11.80 -2.96
N ASP A 58 1.34 12.32 -4.00
CA ASP A 58 2.01 12.96 -5.14
C ASP A 58 2.93 14.12 -4.72
N ILE A 59 2.50 14.89 -3.71
CA ILE A 59 3.25 16.02 -3.16
C ILE A 59 4.62 15.66 -2.55
N TYR A 60 4.87 14.38 -2.29
CA TYR A 60 6.11 13.88 -1.67
C TYR A 60 6.96 13.04 -2.64
N ILE A 61 6.57 12.93 -3.91
CA ILE A 61 7.32 12.15 -4.90
C ILE A 61 8.21 13.08 -5.71
N ASP A 62 9.53 12.92 -5.55
CA ASP A 62 10.53 13.52 -6.44
C ASP A 62 11.31 12.41 -7.14
N LYS A 63 10.86 12.07 -8.35
CA LYS A 63 11.47 11.04 -9.21
C LYS A 63 11.90 11.60 -10.57
N GLY A 64 12.07 12.93 -10.63
CA GLY A 64 12.37 13.66 -11.84
C GLY A 64 11.14 14.13 -12.61
N PRO A 65 11.35 14.91 -13.69
CA PRO A 65 10.27 15.55 -14.45
C PRO A 65 9.23 14.55 -14.98
N GLY A 66 7.95 14.88 -14.82
CA GLY A 66 6.85 14.05 -15.29
C GLY A 66 6.62 12.77 -14.47
N ARG A 67 7.18 12.69 -13.26
CA ARG A 67 6.95 11.60 -12.31
C ARG A 67 6.29 12.11 -11.03
N PRO A 68 5.34 11.35 -10.43
CA PRO A 68 4.79 10.09 -10.94
C PRO A 68 3.93 10.31 -12.21
N VAL A 69 3.89 9.32 -13.10
CA VAL A 69 3.06 9.38 -14.33
C VAL A 69 1.58 9.31 -13.97
N PHE A 70 1.24 8.45 -13.02
CA PHE A 70 -0.11 8.35 -12.48
C PHE A 70 -0.23 9.05 -11.14
N ASN A 71 -1.29 9.84 -10.97
CA ASN A 71 -1.61 10.49 -9.71
C ASN A 71 -1.94 9.45 -8.61
N GLN A 72 -1.94 9.90 -7.36
CA GLN A 72 -2.17 9.05 -6.20
C GLN A 72 -3.51 8.30 -6.22
N ASP A 73 -4.54 8.85 -6.86
CA ASP A 73 -5.86 8.23 -6.93
C ASP A 73 -5.88 7.04 -7.91
N LEU A 74 -5.14 7.13 -9.02
CA LEU A 74 -4.98 6.02 -9.97
C LEU A 74 -4.03 4.92 -9.46
N ARG A 75 -3.16 5.26 -8.51
CA ARG A 75 -2.22 4.31 -7.88
C ARG A 75 -2.83 3.55 -6.69
N ALA A 76 -3.95 4.01 -6.15
CA ALA A 76 -4.66 3.46 -4.98
C ALA A 76 -5.66 2.35 -5.35
#